data_AF-A0A1G1IKP2-F1
#
_entry.id   AF-A0A1G1IKP2-F1
#
_cell.length_a   1.000
_cell.length_b   1.000
_cell.length_c   1.000
_cell.angle_alpha   90.00
_cell.angle_beta   90.00
_cell.angle_gamma   90.00
#
_symmetry.space_group_name_H-M   'P 1'
#
loop_
_entity.id
_entity.type
_entity.pdbx_description
1 polymer ?
#
loop_
_entity_poly.entity_id
_entity_poly.type
_entity_poly.pdbx_seq_one_letter_code
_entity_poly.pdbx_strand_id
1 'polypeptide(L)'
;MGNNRIITFGIVGFIIGGLLGFLFRPSAFLVGQLPFGAVISRGASLQGLDKMLVPIAQQSFNTMIVVAIIGAGIGAFIGSRKK
;
A
#
# COMPACT_ATOMS: atom_id res chain seq x y z
N MET A 1 -27.58 8.72 -7.23
CA MET A 1 -26.32 9.49 -7.14
C MET A 1 -25.48 9.29 -5.86
N GLY A 2 -25.90 8.46 -4.87
CA GLY A 2 -25.12 8.25 -3.63
C GLY A 2 -23.90 7.32 -3.77
N ASN A 3 -24.02 6.23 -4.52
CA ASN A 3 -22.95 5.23 -4.66
C ASN A 3 -21.68 5.77 -5.32
N ASN A 4 -21.80 6.64 -6.33
CA ASN A 4 -20.61 7.14 -7.05
C ASN A 4 -19.68 7.91 -6.12
N ARG A 5 -20.21 8.70 -5.17
CA ARG A 5 -19.38 9.43 -4.21
C ARG A 5 -18.61 8.49 -3.29
N ILE A 6 -19.28 7.49 -2.71
CA ILE A 6 -18.63 6.49 -1.84
C ILE A 6 -17.49 5.79 -2.59
N ILE A 7 -17.74 5.36 -3.83
CA ILE A 7 -16.74 4.69 -4.66
C ILE A 7 -15.58 5.64 -4.98
N THR A 8 -15.86 6.88 -5.43
CA THR A 8 -14.81 7.85 -5.75
C THR A 8 -13.94 8.17 -4.54
N PHE A 9 -14.53 8.53 -3.41
CA PHE A 9 -13.76 8.84 -2.21
C PHE A 9 -13.05 7.61 -1.65
N GLY A 10 -13.64 6.42 -1.76
CA GLY A 10 -12.98 5.16 -1.40
C GLY A 10 -11.74 4.88 -2.26
N ILE A 11 -11.82 5.07 -3.59
CA ILE A 11 -10.68 4.92 -4.49
C ILE A 11 -9.58 5.94 -4.18
N VAL A 12 -9.94 7.21 -3.97
CA VAL A 12 -8.98 8.26 -3.60
C VAL A 12 -8.30 7.91 -2.27
N GLY A 13 -9.08 7.47 -1.27
CA GLY A 13 -8.57 7.01 0.01
C GLY A 13 -7.64 5.81 -0.13
N PHE A 14 -7.97 4.84 -0.98
CA PHE A 14 -7.10 3.69 -1.26
C PHE A 14 -5.76 4.10 -1.85
N ILE A 15 -5.76 5.00 -2.85
CA ILE A 15 -4.54 5.47 -3.51
C ILE A 15 -3.65 6.24 -2.51
N ILE A 16 -4.23 7.17 -1.76
CA ILE A 16 -3.49 7.94 -0.75
C ILE A 16 -2.96 7.02 0.35
N GLY A 17 -3.77 6.09 0.84
CA GLY A 17 -3.36 5.11 1.85
C GLY A 17 -2.24 4.20 1.35
N GLY A 18 -2.32 3.73 0.10
CA GLY A 18 -1.27 2.94 -0.53
C GLY A 18 0.03 3.71 -0.70
N LEU A 19 -0.04 4.99 -1.11
CA LEU A 19 1.13 5.87 -1.21
C LEU A 19 1.79 6.08 0.16
N LEU A 20 1.01 6.34 1.20
CA LEU A 20 1.53 6.50 2.56
C LEU A 20 2.14 5.19 3.08
N GLY A 21 1.46 4.06 2.89
CA GLY A 21 1.97 2.75 3.27
C GLY A 21 3.23 2.36 2.51
N PHE A 22 3.38 2.80 1.25
CA PHE A 22 4.63 2.67 0.52
C PHE A 22 5.72 3.59 1.08
N LEU A 23 5.43 4.87 1.34
CA LEU A 23 6.43 5.83 1.82
C LEU A 23 6.97 5.46 3.21
N PHE A 24 6.10 4.98 4.09
CA PHE A 24 6.44 4.53 5.44
C PHE A 24 6.70 3.02 5.53
N ARG A 25 6.98 2.35 4.40
CA ARG A 25 7.27 0.91 4.39
C ARG A 25 8.53 0.58 5.19
N PRO A 26 8.60 -0.63 5.78
CA PRO A 26 9.78 -1.10 6.49
C PRO A 26 11.05 -1.05 5.63
N SER A 27 12.16 -0.68 6.26
CA SER A 27 13.49 -0.72 5.66
C SER A 27 14.27 -1.93 6.17
N ALA A 28 15.03 -2.58 5.28
CA ALA A 28 16.00 -3.58 5.68
C ALA A 28 17.22 -2.92 6.33
N PHE A 29 17.71 -3.51 7.42
CA PHE A 29 18.99 -3.16 8.03
C PHE A 29 20.08 -3.38 6.95
N LEU A 30 20.81 -2.34 6.57
CA LEU A 30 21.83 -2.25 5.48
C LEU A 30 21.35 -1.78 4.09
N VAL A 31 20.23 -2.26 3.57
CA VAL A 31 19.81 -1.97 2.17
C VAL A 31 18.77 -0.85 2.05
N GLY A 32 18.21 -0.41 3.18
CA GLY A 32 17.17 0.61 3.21
C GLY A 32 15.82 0.08 2.70
N GLN A 33 15.01 0.95 2.12
CA GLN A 33 13.71 0.58 1.58
C GLN A 33 13.84 -0.07 0.19
N LEU A 34 13.20 -1.23 0.02
CA LEU A 34 13.19 -1.92 -1.27
C LEU A 34 12.47 -1.08 -2.35
N PRO A 35 12.90 -1.21 -3.63
CA PRO A 35 12.27 -0.50 -4.74
C PRO A 35 10.83 -0.97 -4.96
N PHE A 36 9.99 -0.10 -5.52
CA PHE A 36 8.57 -0.38 -5.75
C PHE A 36 8.33 -1.69 -6.48
N GLY A 37 9.12 -1.97 -7.54
CA GLY A 37 9.04 -3.23 -8.30
C GLY A 37 9.17 -4.48 -7.43
N ALA A 38 10.16 -4.52 -6.53
CA ALA A 38 10.36 -5.63 -5.62
C ALA A 38 9.21 -5.78 -4.61
N VAL A 39 8.64 -4.67 -4.15
CA VAL A 39 7.52 -4.65 -3.21
C VAL A 39 6.24 -5.17 -3.87
N ILE A 40 5.85 -4.61 -5.02
CA ILE A 40 4.62 -5.03 -5.72
C ILE A 40 4.72 -6.45 -6.27
N SER A 41 5.91 -6.89 -6.65
CA SER A 41 6.15 -8.28 -7.05
C SER A 41 6.31 -9.22 -5.87
N ARG A 42 6.18 -8.73 -4.63
CA ARG A 42 6.38 -9.50 -3.38
C ARG A 42 7.71 -10.26 -3.35
N GLY A 43 8.75 -9.68 -3.94
CA GLY A 43 10.10 -10.22 -4.02
C GLY A 43 10.39 -11.10 -5.25
N ALA A 44 9.42 -11.34 -6.14
CA ALA A 44 9.64 -12.14 -7.35
C ALA A 44 10.68 -11.53 -8.32
N SER A 45 10.92 -10.21 -8.27
CA SER A 45 11.95 -9.56 -9.06
C SER A 45 13.37 -9.71 -8.49
N LEU A 46 13.53 -10.23 -7.26
CA LEU A 46 14.82 -10.35 -6.57
C LEU A 46 15.59 -11.59 -7.06
N GLN A 47 16.90 -11.44 -7.25
CA GLN A 47 17.78 -12.49 -7.79
C GLN A 47 19.04 -12.65 -6.94
N GLY A 48 19.70 -13.81 -7.02
CA GLY A 48 20.92 -14.08 -6.27
C GLY A 48 20.74 -13.90 -4.76
N LEU A 49 21.66 -13.16 -4.14
CA LEU A 49 21.65 -12.87 -2.70
C LEU A 49 20.47 -11.99 -2.27
N ASP A 50 19.89 -11.20 -3.17
CA ASP A 50 18.74 -10.35 -2.86
C ASP A 50 17.48 -11.16 -2.51
N LYS A 51 17.44 -12.47 -2.84
CA LYS A 51 16.35 -13.36 -2.42
C LYS A 51 16.21 -13.44 -0.90
N MET A 52 17.26 -13.15 -0.14
CA MET A 52 17.18 -13.05 1.32
C MET A 52 16.26 -11.91 1.79
N LEU A 53 15.97 -10.93 0.93
CA LEU A 53 15.11 -9.79 1.20
C LEU A 53 13.64 -10.03 0.83
N VAL A 54 13.27 -11.21 0.31
CA VAL A 54 11.88 -11.57 0.00
C VAL A 54 10.93 -11.35 1.19
N PRO A 55 11.28 -11.71 2.44
CA PRO A 55 10.43 -11.43 3.59
C PRO A 55 10.17 -9.94 3.79
N ILE A 56 11.18 -9.10 3.57
CA ILE A 56 11.05 -7.64 3.68
C ILE A 56 10.17 -7.08 2.55
N ALA A 57 10.27 -7.62 1.33
CA ALA A 57 9.41 -7.25 0.22
C ALA A 57 7.94 -7.58 0.51
N GLN A 58 7.68 -8.78 1.04
CA GLN A 58 6.34 -9.22 1.44
C GLN A 58 5.78 -8.37 2.60
N GLN A 59 6.59 -8.10 3.62
CA GLN A 59 6.18 -7.25 4.74
C GLN A 59 5.85 -5.84 4.27
N SER A 60 6.69 -5.25 3.40
CA SER A 60 6.45 -3.94 2.81
C SER A 60 5.17 -3.89 2.00
N PHE A 61 4.89 -4.93 1.21
CA PHE A 61 3.65 -5.06 0.46
C PHE A 61 2.44 -5.14 1.38
N ASN A 62 2.52 -5.97 2.43
CA ASN A 62 1.44 -6.13 3.40
C ASN A 62 1.15 -4.81 4.11
N THR A 63 2.17 -4.08 4.56
CA THR A 63 2.00 -2.75 5.16
C THR A 63 1.34 -1.78 4.19
N MET A 64 1.81 -1.73 2.94
CA MET A 64 1.24 -0.88 1.90
C MET A 64 -0.26 -1.16 1.69
N ILE A 65 -0.64 -2.43 1.59
CA ILE A 65 -2.04 -2.85 1.39
C ILE A 65 -2.90 -2.56 2.62
N VAL A 66 -2.40 -2.80 3.83
CA VAL A 66 -3.15 -2.51 5.07
C VAL A 66 -3.49 -1.02 5.15
N VAL A 67 -2.52 -0.14 4.91
CA VAL A 67 -2.77 1.31 4.95
C VAL A 67 -3.67 1.75 3.80
N ALA A 68 -3.54 1.14 2.60
CA ALA A 68 -4.46 1.38 1.49
C ALA A 68 -5.91 1.02 1.84
N ILE A 69 -6.14 -0.14 2.47
CA ILE A 69 -7.48 -0.57 2.88
C ILE A 69 -8.06 0.37 3.95
N ILE A 70 -7.25 0.77 4.93
CA ILE A 70 -7.68 1.76 5.95
C ILE A 70 -8.07 3.07 5.28
N GLY A 71 -7.24 3.57 4.35
CA GLY A 71 -7.52 4.78 3.58
C GLY A 71 -8.82 4.67 2.77
N ALA A 72 -9.06 3.53 2.13
CA ALA A 72 -10.29 3.25 1.40
C ALA A 72 -11.52 3.30 2.32
N GLY A 73 -11.43 2.70 3.51
CA GLY A 73 -12.50 2.72 4.51
C GLY A 73 -12.84 4.14 4.98
N ILE A 74 -11.81 4.95 5.29
CA ILE A 74 -11.99 6.37 5.65
C ILE A 74 -12.62 7.16 4.50
N GLY A 75 -12.10 6.99 3.27
CA GLY A 75 -12.64 7.65 2.08
C GLY A 75 -14.11 7.29 1.83
N ALA A 76 -14.45 6.01 1.88
CA ALA A 76 -15.82 5.53 1.72
C ALA A 76 -16.74 6.09 2.83
N PHE A 77 -16.26 6.15 4.07
CA PHE A 77 -17.00 6.74 5.19
C PHE A 77 -17.26 8.24 4.99
N ILE A 78 -16.28 8.99 4.50
CA ILE A 78 -16.47 10.42 4.15
C ILE A 78 -17.49 10.54 3.01
N GLY A 79 -17.37 9.71 1.97
CA GLY A 79 -18.27 9.72 0.82
C GLY A 79 -19.72 9.30 1.14
N SER A 80 -19.95 8.58 2.25
CA SER A 80 -21.28 8.16 2.68
C SER A 80 -22.04 9.24 3.44
N ARG A 81 -21.35 10.26 3.97
CA ARG A 81 -21.98 11.42 4.58
C ARG A 81 -22.73 12.21 3.51
N LYS A 82 -24.06 12.11 3.52
CA LYS A 82 -24.93 13.06 2.80
C LYS A 82 -24.90 14.40 3.55
N LYS A 83 -24.42 15.46 2.87
CA LYS A 83 -25.04 16.78 3.04
C LYS A 83 -26.37 16.78 2.32
#